data_AF-A0A2A2GPH6-F1
#
_entry.id   AF-A0A2A2GPH6-F1
#
_cell.length_a   1.000
_cell.length_b   1.000
_cell.length_c   1.000
_cell.angle_alpha   90.00
_cell.angle_beta   90.00
_cell.angle_gamma   90.00
#
_symmetry.space_group_name_H-M   'P 1'
#
loop_
_entity.id
_entity.type
_entity.pdbx_description
1 polymer ?
#
loop_
_entity_poly.entity_id
_entity_poly.type
_entity_poly.pdbx_seq_one_letter_code
_entity_poly.pdbx_strand_id
1 'polypeptide(L)'
;MVIQSRIISSDDLSNPPLKPPLPDSAELRERYETVRSINSFAFGLGLQRADAIKALKNAGIDIYEEIARAWQKGTSVRELSRCHGVGRDTISRWIRRTGRAVPIANSRKRYDEQVVVNVYQETRSCNRAAKAAHVAWRTAKMVLVRHGLWADE
;
A
#
# COMPACT_ATOMS: atom_id res chain seq x y z
N MET A 1 -2.12 21.95 65.22
CA MET A 1 -2.44 21.60 63.80
C MET A 1 -1.27 22.09 62.95
N VAL A 2 -0.42 21.19 62.46
CA VAL A 2 0.75 21.56 61.64
C VAL A 2 0.45 21.14 60.20
N ILE A 3 0.33 22.13 59.32
CA ILE A 3 0.17 21.92 57.87
C ILE A 3 1.57 21.69 57.29
N GLN A 4 1.88 20.45 56.92
CA GLN A 4 3.10 20.15 56.18
C GLN A 4 2.87 20.44 54.69
N SER A 5 3.42 21.57 54.25
CA SER A 5 3.59 21.90 52.83
C SER A 5 4.58 20.93 52.20
N ARG A 6 4.12 20.07 51.29
CA ARG A 6 5.02 19.25 50.46
C ARG A 6 5.64 20.14 49.39
N ILE A 7 6.95 20.35 49.52
CA ILE A 7 7.82 20.93 48.50
C ILE A 7 7.86 19.93 47.33
N ILE A 8 7.34 20.32 46.17
CA ILE A 8 7.48 19.55 44.92
C ILE A 8 8.91 19.79 44.42
N SER A 9 9.72 18.74 44.41
CA SER A 9 11.12 18.78 43.94
C SER A 9 11.16 18.98 42.43
N SER A 10 11.97 19.92 41.96
CA SER A 10 12.04 20.40 40.57
C SER A 10 12.65 19.40 39.56
N ASP A 11 12.97 18.17 39.98
CA ASP A 11 13.66 17.17 39.15
C ASP A 11 12.73 16.22 38.37
N ASP A 12 11.42 16.31 38.55
CA ASP A 12 10.46 15.31 38.02
C ASP A 12 9.94 15.61 36.59
N LEU A 13 10.52 16.58 35.88
CA LEU A 13 10.05 17.04 34.57
C LEU A 13 10.78 16.43 33.35
N SER A 14 11.69 15.46 33.55
CA SER A 14 12.56 14.95 32.48
C SER A 14 12.18 13.59 31.89
N ASN A 15 11.08 12.96 32.32
CA ASN A 15 10.63 11.71 31.69
C ASN A 15 9.43 11.98 30.77
N PRO A 16 9.56 11.85 29.43
CA PRO A 16 8.38 11.87 28.56
C PRO A 16 7.41 10.79 29.04
N PRO A 17 6.09 10.99 28.99
CA PRO A 17 5.14 10.00 29.47
C PRO A 17 5.46 8.67 28.79
N LEU A 18 5.84 7.68 29.61
CA LEU A 18 6.04 6.32 29.16
C LEU A 18 4.78 5.94 28.39
N LYS A 19 4.93 5.70 27.07
CA LYS A 19 3.82 5.21 26.25
C LYS A 19 3.19 4.04 27.01
N PRO A 20 1.85 4.00 27.17
CA PRO A 20 1.22 2.91 27.89
C PRO A 20 1.74 1.59 27.32
N PRO A 21 2.08 0.60 28.17
CA PRO A 21 2.62 -0.66 27.71
C PRO A 21 1.64 -1.25 26.70
N LEU A 22 2.19 -1.77 25.59
CA LEU A 22 1.36 -2.38 24.56
C LEU A 22 0.55 -3.53 25.19
N PRO A 23 -0.75 -3.65 24.85
CA PRO A 23 -1.57 -4.78 25.25
C PRO A 23 -0.92 -6.12 24.90
N ASP A 24 -1.29 -7.19 25.60
CA ASP A 24 -0.85 -8.54 25.26
C ASP A 24 -1.31 -8.93 23.84
N SER A 25 -0.57 -9.83 23.21
CA SER A 25 -0.82 -10.39 21.89
C SER A 25 -2.26 -10.89 21.68
N ALA A 26 -2.87 -11.54 22.68
CA ALA A 26 -4.26 -11.99 22.60
C ALA A 26 -5.24 -10.80 22.51
N GLU A 27 -5.02 -9.78 23.33
CA GLU A 27 -5.84 -8.57 23.35
C GLU A 27 -5.68 -7.76 22.06
N LEU A 28 -4.46 -7.70 21.51
CA LEU A 28 -4.21 -7.05 20.21
C LEU A 28 -4.99 -7.73 19.08
N ARG A 29 -5.10 -9.07 19.10
CA ARG A 29 -5.90 -9.82 18.12
C ARG A 29 -7.37 -9.50 18.27
N GLU A 30 -7.91 -9.59 19.48
CA GLU A 30 -9.34 -9.34 19.75
C GLU A 30 -9.75 -7.91 19.36
N ARG A 31 -8.93 -6.92 19.72
CA ARG A 31 -9.15 -5.52 19.33
C ARG A 31 -9.12 -5.36 17.80
N TYR A 32 -8.20 -6.03 17.12
CA TYR A 32 -8.15 -5.97 15.66
C TYR A 32 -9.35 -6.66 15.01
N GLU A 33 -9.77 -7.82 15.50
CA GLU A 33 -10.93 -8.56 14.98
C GLU A 33 -12.23 -7.77 15.12
N THR A 34 -12.37 -6.99 16.19
CA THR A 34 -13.50 -6.11 16.43
C THR A 34 -13.58 -4.98 15.40
N VAL A 35 -12.42 -4.38 15.07
CA VAL A 35 -12.37 -3.14 14.29
C VAL A 35 -12.13 -3.39 12.79
N ARG A 36 -11.40 -4.46 12.44
CA ARG A 36 -10.97 -4.86 11.09
C ARG A 36 -10.37 -3.76 10.22
N SER A 37 -9.80 -2.74 10.85
CA SER A 37 -9.20 -1.57 10.20
C SER A 37 -7.88 -1.22 10.87
N ILE A 38 -6.81 -1.16 10.08
CA ILE A 38 -5.48 -0.85 10.60
C ILE A 38 -5.39 0.57 11.17
N ASN A 39 -6.05 1.54 10.51
CA ASN A 39 -6.03 2.92 10.99
C ASN A 39 -6.85 3.07 12.27
N SER A 40 -8.04 2.47 12.33
CA SER A 40 -8.89 2.56 13.52
C SER A 40 -8.27 1.80 14.70
N PHE A 41 -7.64 0.66 14.44
CA PHE A 41 -6.84 -0.08 15.43
C PHE A 41 -5.66 0.76 15.95
N ALA A 42 -4.88 1.37 15.06
CA ALA A 42 -3.76 2.23 15.44
C ALA A 42 -4.23 3.44 16.25
N PHE A 43 -5.30 4.10 15.81
CA PHE A 43 -5.92 5.23 16.50
C PHE A 43 -6.39 4.86 17.91
N GLY A 44 -7.06 3.72 18.06
CA GLY A 44 -7.53 3.24 19.36
C GLY A 44 -6.42 2.92 20.37
N LEU A 45 -5.18 2.72 19.89
CA LEU A 45 -3.99 2.51 20.72
C LEU A 45 -3.09 3.75 20.83
N GLY A 46 -3.45 4.87 20.17
CA GLY A 46 -2.58 6.05 20.08
C GLY A 46 -1.26 5.77 19.35
N LEU A 47 -1.22 4.75 18.47
CA LEU A 47 -0.03 4.32 17.76
C LEU A 47 0.04 4.92 16.36
N GLN A 48 1.27 5.07 15.87
CA GLN A 48 1.48 5.25 14.43
C GLN A 48 1.18 3.93 13.70
N ARG A 49 0.71 4.03 12.46
CA ARG A 49 0.35 2.85 11.65
C ARG A 49 1.49 1.84 11.52
N ALA A 50 2.74 2.30 11.41
CA ALA A 50 3.91 1.42 11.32
C ALA A 50 4.09 0.60 12.61
N ASP A 51 3.91 1.22 13.77
CA ASP A 51 3.99 0.56 15.07
C ASP A 51 2.83 -0.42 15.26
N ALA A 52 1.62 -0.04 14.83
CA ALA A 52 0.45 -0.92 14.85
C ALA A 52 0.64 -2.16 13.97
N ILE A 53 1.19 -2.02 12.76
CA ILE A 53 1.54 -3.16 11.89
C ILE A 53 2.57 -4.07 12.57
N LYS A 54 3.58 -3.48 13.23
CA LYS A 54 4.59 -4.26 13.97
C LYS A 54 3.98 -5.00 15.16
N ALA A 55 3.09 -4.36 15.91
CA ALA A 55 2.38 -4.96 17.03
C ALA A 55 1.50 -6.14 16.58
N LEU A 56 0.75 -5.97 15.49
CA LEU A 56 -0.08 -7.04 14.91
C LEU A 56 0.78 -8.19 14.38
N LYS A 57 1.90 -7.89 13.74
CA LYS A 57 2.85 -8.91 13.28
C LYS A 57 3.39 -9.73 14.46
N ASN A 58 3.76 -9.06 15.56
CA ASN A 58 4.21 -9.73 16.79
C ASN A 58 3.09 -10.58 17.41
N ALA A 59 1.84 -10.13 17.27
CA ALA A 59 0.65 -10.91 17.62
C ALA A 59 0.31 -12.00 16.58
N GLY A 60 1.12 -12.23 15.54
CA GLY A 60 0.88 -13.29 14.54
C GLY A 60 -0.13 -12.93 13.44
N ILE A 61 -0.56 -11.67 13.35
CA ILE A 61 -1.39 -11.16 12.25
C ILE A 61 -0.50 -10.43 11.24
N ASP A 62 -0.33 -11.01 10.05
CA ASP A 62 0.30 -10.32 8.92
C ASP A 62 -0.75 -9.59 8.08
N ILE A 63 -0.83 -8.28 8.29
CA ILE A 63 -1.77 -7.38 7.60
C ILE A 63 -1.57 -7.36 6.09
N TYR A 64 -0.33 -7.54 5.61
CA TYR A 64 -0.08 -7.56 4.17
C TYR A 64 -0.69 -8.81 3.54
N GLU A 65 -0.48 -9.98 4.16
CA GLU A 65 -1.08 -11.23 3.69
C GLU A 65 -2.61 -11.26 3.85
N GLU A 66 -3.16 -10.67 4.89
CA GLU A 66 -4.61 -10.57 5.06
C GLU A 66 -5.27 -9.74 3.95
N ILE A 67 -4.73 -8.55 3.68
CA ILE A 67 -5.21 -7.68 2.60
C ILE A 67 -5.04 -8.35 1.24
N ALA A 68 -3.93 -9.04 1.03
CA ALA A 68 -3.64 -9.69 -0.22
C ALA A 68 -4.51 -10.94 -0.46
N ARG A 69 -4.88 -11.66 0.61
CA ARG A 69 -5.90 -12.73 0.57
C ARG A 69 -7.29 -12.17 0.25
N ALA A 70 -7.69 -11.06 0.84
CA ALA A 70 -8.96 -10.42 0.53
C ALA A 70 -9.01 -9.94 -0.94
N TRP A 71 -7.91 -9.39 -1.44
CA TRP A 71 -7.76 -9.07 -2.87
C TRP A 71 -7.95 -10.30 -3.78
N GLN A 72 -7.30 -11.43 -3.45
CA GLN A 72 -7.45 -12.68 -4.22
C GLN A 72 -8.89 -13.22 -4.22
N LYS A 73 -9.65 -12.97 -3.14
CA LYS A 73 -11.08 -13.32 -3.07
C LYS A 73 -11.99 -12.39 -3.88
N GLY A 74 -11.42 -11.40 -4.58
CA GLY A 74 -12.15 -10.47 -5.45
C GLY A 74 -12.48 -9.12 -4.80
N THR A 75 -12.06 -8.87 -3.56
CA THR A 75 -12.28 -7.55 -2.93
C THR A 75 -11.47 -6.48 -3.66
N SER A 76 -12.13 -5.43 -4.15
CA SER A 76 -11.44 -4.38 -4.91
C SER A 76 -10.46 -3.56 -4.05
N VAL A 77 -9.41 -3.01 -4.67
CA VAL A 77 -8.47 -2.06 -4.01
C VAL A 77 -9.22 -0.86 -3.41
N ARG A 78 -10.31 -0.42 -4.05
CA ARG A 78 -11.14 0.67 -3.53
C ARG A 78 -11.80 0.30 -2.21
N GLU A 79 -12.32 -0.92 -2.12
CA GLU A 79 -12.99 -1.39 -0.90
C GLU A 79 -12.00 -1.61 0.22
N LEU A 80 -10.87 -2.28 -0.05
CA LEU A 80 -9.78 -2.46 0.92
C LEU A 80 -9.26 -1.12 1.47
N SER A 81 -9.17 -0.11 0.59
CA SER A 81 -8.79 1.25 0.97
C SER A 81 -9.79 1.88 1.93
N ARG A 82 -11.10 1.68 1.72
CA ARG A 82 -12.15 2.18 2.62
C ARG A 82 -12.14 1.42 3.95
N CYS A 83 -12.09 0.09 3.92
CA CYS A 83 -12.11 -0.75 5.12
C CYS A 83 -10.96 -0.42 6.07
N HIS A 84 -9.75 -0.27 5.54
CA HIS A 84 -8.55 -0.04 6.36
C HIS A 84 -8.18 1.44 6.54
N GLY A 85 -8.91 2.37 5.92
CA GLY A 85 -8.65 3.82 5.97
C GLY A 85 -7.33 4.26 5.30
N VAL A 86 -6.71 3.40 4.49
CA VAL A 86 -5.43 3.68 3.83
C VAL A 86 -5.64 3.99 2.35
N GLY A 87 -4.78 4.84 1.77
CA GLY A 87 -4.88 5.18 0.35
C GLY A 87 -4.74 3.97 -0.59
N ARG A 88 -5.41 4.04 -1.75
CA ARG A 88 -5.40 2.97 -2.78
C ARG A 88 -4.00 2.58 -3.25
N ASP A 89 -3.11 3.56 -3.36
CA ASP A 89 -1.70 3.33 -3.72
C ASP A 89 -0.93 2.57 -2.63
N THR A 90 -1.29 2.76 -1.36
CA THR A 90 -0.71 2.02 -0.23
C THR A 90 -1.20 0.57 -0.25
N ILE A 91 -2.50 0.33 -0.42
CA ILE A 91 -3.05 -1.02 -0.59
C ILE A 91 -2.37 -1.74 -1.76
N SER A 92 -2.25 -1.08 -2.91
CA SER A 92 -1.62 -1.67 -4.09
C SER A 92 -0.15 -2.04 -3.82
N ARG A 93 0.59 -1.20 -3.07
CA ARG A 93 1.97 -1.51 -2.65
C ARG A 93 2.03 -2.69 -1.69
N TRP A 94 1.11 -2.76 -0.73
CA TRP A 94 1.04 -3.86 0.23
C TRP A 94 0.75 -5.19 -0.45
N ILE A 95 -0.20 -5.23 -1.39
CA ILE A 95 -0.48 -6.45 -2.16
C ILE A 95 0.76 -6.86 -2.98
N ARG A 96 1.43 -5.93 -3.68
CA ARG A 96 2.66 -6.24 -4.44
C ARG A 96 3.80 -6.76 -3.56
N ARG A 97 3.90 -6.29 -2.31
CA ARG A 97 4.90 -6.77 -1.35
C ARG A 97 4.78 -8.26 -1.06
N THR A 98 3.58 -8.83 -1.21
CA THR A 98 3.32 -10.27 -1.07
C THR A 98 3.58 -11.09 -2.35
N GLY A 99 4.14 -10.47 -3.39
CA GLY A 99 4.38 -11.11 -4.69
C GLY A 99 3.16 -11.18 -5.62
N ARG A 100 1.99 -10.69 -5.19
CA ARG A 100 0.77 -10.71 -6.01
C ARG A 100 0.72 -9.53 -6.98
N ALA A 101 0.27 -9.78 -8.20
CA ALA A 101 0.10 -8.75 -9.21
C ALA A 101 -1.12 -7.86 -8.90
N VAL A 102 -0.94 -6.54 -8.97
CA VAL A 102 -2.03 -5.56 -8.96
C VAL A 102 -1.95 -4.77 -10.25
N PRO A 103 -3.01 -4.75 -11.08
CA PRO A 103 -3.01 -4.00 -12.31
C PRO A 103 -2.74 -2.52 -12.03
N ILE A 104 -1.94 -1.91 -12.89
CA ILE A 104 -1.69 -0.48 -12.84
C ILE A 104 -3.02 0.24 -13.12
N ALA A 105 -3.33 1.28 -12.33
CA ALA A 105 -4.52 2.08 -12.53
C ALA A 105 -4.59 2.60 -13.98
N ASN A 106 -5.78 2.57 -14.59
CA ASN A 106 -5.95 2.98 -15.99
C ASN A 106 -5.48 4.43 -16.25
N SER A 107 -5.60 5.34 -15.27
CA SER A 107 -5.05 6.71 -15.40
C SER A 107 -3.52 6.77 -15.55
N ARG A 108 -2.82 5.70 -15.13
CA ARG A 108 -1.37 5.54 -15.32
C ARG A 108 -1.05 4.72 -16.57
N LYS A 109 -2.03 4.05 -17.20
CA LYS A 109 -1.88 3.46 -18.54
C LYS A 109 -1.96 4.61 -19.54
N ARG A 110 -0.81 5.06 -20.03
CA ARG A 110 -0.74 6.18 -20.99
C ARG A 110 -1.27 5.80 -22.37
N TYR A 111 -1.20 4.51 -22.73
CA TYR A 111 -1.60 3.95 -24.02
C TYR A 111 -1.65 2.43 -23.93
N ASP A 112 -2.30 1.78 -24.90
CA ASP A 112 -2.34 0.32 -25.02
C ASP A 112 -1.13 -0.18 -25.84
N GLU A 113 -0.18 -0.81 -25.17
CA GLU A 113 1.00 -1.40 -25.81
C GLU A 113 0.63 -2.49 -26.82
N GLN A 114 -0.48 -3.20 -26.62
CA GLN A 114 -0.88 -4.26 -27.54
C GLN A 114 -1.40 -3.72 -28.87
N VAL A 115 -2.02 -2.55 -28.88
CA VAL A 115 -2.38 -1.87 -30.14
C VAL A 115 -1.13 -1.57 -30.96
N VAL A 116 -0.05 -1.12 -30.31
CA VAL A 116 1.24 -0.87 -31.00
C VAL A 116 1.80 -2.18 -31.57
N VAL A 117 1.85 -3.25 -30.77
CA VAL A 117 2.39 -4.55 -31.16
C VAL A 117 1.61 -5.16 -32.33
N ASN A 118 0.29 -5.23 -32.22
CA ASN A 118 -0.57 -5.86 -33.22
C ASN A 118 -0.49 -5.13 -34.57
N VAL A 119 -0.64 -3.81 -34.56
CA VAL A 119 -0.58 -3.01 -35.80
C VAL A 119 0.81 -3.09 -36.44
N TYR A 120 1.88 -3.17 -35.64
CA TYR A 120 3.21 -3.38 -36.20
C TYR A 120 3.39 -4.77 -36.81
N GLN A 121 2.90 -5.84 -36.18
CA GLN A 121 2.98 -7.18 -36.74
C GLN A 121 2.23 -7.29 -38.08
N GLU A 122 1.08 -6.63 -38.20
CA GLU A 122 0.28 -6.58 -39.43
C GLU A 122 0.92 -5.71 -40.53
N THR A 123 1.40 -4.52 -40.18
CA THR A 123 1.79 -3.50 -41.18
C THR A 123 3.30 -3.35 -41.35
N ARG A 124 4.10 -3.92 -40.44
CA ARG A 124 5.55 -3.70 -40.30
C ARG A 124 5.97 -2.22 -40.24
N SER A 125 5.05 -1.34 -39.84
CA SER A 125 5.25 0.11 -39.81
C SER A 125 5.07 0.70 -38.42
N CYS A 126 6.17 1.16 -37.80
CA CYS A 126 6.12 1.86 -36.52
C CYS A 126 5.31 3.16 -36.61
N ASN A 127 5.34 3.85 -37.75
CA ASN A 127 4.50 5.04 -37.98
C ASN A 127 3.00 4.72 -37.93
N ARG A 128 2.57 3.59 -38.53
CA ARG A 128 1.15 3.18 -38.48
C ARG A 128 0.75 2.74 -37.07
N ALA A 129 1.63 1.99 -36.38
CA ALA A 129 1.41 1.57 -35.01
C ALA A 129 1.30 2.78 -34.03
N ALA A 130 2.17 3.77 -34.17
CA ALA A 130 2.14 4.99 -33.36
C ALA A 130 0.83 5.77 -33.55
N LYS A 131 0.39 5.95 -34.81
CA LYS A 131 -0.89 6.61 -35.14
C LYS A 131 -2.08 5.84 -34.58
N ALA A 132 -2.12 4.52 -34.73
CA ALA A 132 -3.22 3.69 -34.26
C ALA A 132 -3.35 3.68 -32.72
N ALA A 133 -2.22 3.70 -32.00
CA ALA A 133 -2.22 3.76 -30.54
C ALA A 133 -2.29 5.20 -29.98
N HIS A 134 -2.39 6.22 -30.83
CA HIS A 134 -2.36 7.63 -30.45
C HIS A 134 -1.14 8.02 -29.59
N VAL A 135 0.04 7.51 -29.94
CA VAL A 135 1.29 7.79 -29.24
C VAL A 135 2.32 8.46 -30.13
N ALA A 136 3.30 9.13 -29.53
CA ALA A 136 4.47 9.61 -30.25
C ALA A 136 5.26 8.45 -30.86
N TRP A 137 5.88 8.65 -32.02
CA TRP A 137 6.66 7.62 -32.72
C TRP A 137 7.74 6.99 -31.83
N ARG A 138 8.47 7.81 -31.06
CA ARG A 138 9.52 7.34 -30.15
C ARG A 138 8.97 6.39 -29.08
N THR A 139 7.75 6.63 -28.62
CA THR A 139 7.05 5.75 -27.68
C THR A 139 6.72 4.41 -28.33
N ALA A 140 6.21 4.42 -29.55
CA ALA A 140 5.97 3.19 -30.30
C ALA A 140 7.28 2.42 -30.57
N LYS A 141 8.38 3.07 -30.98
CA LYS A 141 9.72 2.43 -31.13
C LYS A 141 10.12 1.73 -29.83
N MET A 142 10.04 2.43 -28.69
CA MET A 142 10.42 1.86 -27.39
C MET A 142 9.59 0.61 -27.03
N VAL A 143 8.27 0.62 -27.29
CA VAL A 143 7.43 -0.56 -27.07
C VAL A 143 7.90 -1.70 -27.97
N LEU A 144 8.12 -1.46 -29.26
CA LEU A 144 8.56 -2.50 -30.20
C LEU A 144 9.93 -3.08 -29.83
N VAL A 145 10.88 -2.26 -29.38
CA VAL A 145 12.18 -2.71 -28.85
C VAL A 145 11.99 -3.60 -27.62
N ARG A 146 11.15 -3.19 -26.66
CA ARG A 146 10.85 -3.99 -25.45
C ARG A 146 10.25 -5.36 -25.79
N HIS A 147 9.47 -5.44 -26.86
CA HIS A 147 8.86 -6.67 -27.36
C HIS A 147 9.75 -7.44 -28.35
N GLY A 148 11.00 -7.01 -28.60
CA GLY A 148 11.93 -7.67 -29.51
C GLY A 148 11.54 -7.59 -30.99
N LEU A 149 10.62 -6.69 -31.35
CA LEU A 149 10.10 -6.51 -32.70
C LEU A 149 10.86 -5.47 -33.51
N TRP A 150 11.79 -4.75 -32.89
CA TRP A 150 12.58 -3.70 -33.52
C TRP A 150 13.98 -3.67 -32.89
N ALA A 151 15.03 -3.49 -33.70
CA ALA A 151 16.42 -3.42 -33.23
C ALA A 151 16.75 -2.03 -32.66
N ASP A 152 17.39 -1.98 -31.49
CA ASP A 152 17.86 -0.71 -30.92
C ASP A 152 19.16 -0.29 -31.64
N GLU A 153 18.99 0.35 -32.80
CA GLU A 153 20.01 1.22 -33.41
C GLU A 153 20.02 2.60 -32.73
#